data_AF-A0A0J0YPA2-F1
#
_entry.id   AF-A0A0J0YPA2-F1
#
_cell.length_a   1.000
_cell.length_b   1.000
_cell.length_c   1.000
_cell.angle_alpha   90.00
_cell.angle_beta   90.00
_cell.angle_gamma   90.00
#
_symmetry.space_group_name_H-M   'P 1'
#
loop_
_entity.id
_entity.type
_entity.pdbx_description
1 polymer ?
#
loop_
_entity_poly.entity_id
_entity_poly.type
_entity_poly.pdbx_seq_one_letter_code
_entity_poly.pdbx_strand_id
1 'polypeptide(L)'
;NEQKVVLTPEQIAAGKVEVTLPAPQDGGKIEVSATVTDVAGNTGPAGTDSATVDTTVYKGLVIEITEDANNDGYINAAELKGNDIDVRVTLPEGAAAGDTLTVSGSGNTDKVITLTPEQVKAGYVDVKFNPTGDNTDFVATASIRDAAGNSAGPVNDSARLQLSAPGKPIVTITEDANNDGFINGKELNGDIGVNVALPATAVAGDTLNVDTNGDG
;
A
#
# COMPACT_ATOMS: atom_id res chain seq x y z
N ASN A 1 -22.80 -22.10 33.63
CA ASN A 1 -24.17 -22.30 33.12
C ASN A 1 -24.27 -23.70 32.55
N GLU A 2 -24.88 -24.61 33.30
CA GLU A 2 -25.19 -25.95 32.80
C GLU A 2 -26.58 -25.90 32.14
N GLN A 3 -26.70 -26.44 30.93
CA GLN A 3 -27.98 -26.55 30.24
C GLN A 3 -28.36 -28.03 30.13
N LYS A 4 -29.53 -28.38 30.65
CA LYS A 4 -30.05 -29.75 30.58
C LYS A 4 -31.11 -29.83 29.49
N VAL A 5 -30.93 -30.73 28.53
CA VAL A 5 -31.87 -30.98 27.43
C VAL A 5 -32.38 -32.42 27.54
N VAL A 6 -33.70 -32.59 27.49
CA VAL A 6 -34.32 -33.92 27.36
C VAL A 6 -34.44 -34.22 25.87
N LEU A 7 -33.86 -35.34 25.42
CA LEU A 7 -33.84 -35.71 24.01
C LEU A 7 -35.24 -36.07 23.49
N THR A 8 -35.65 -35.47 22.37
CA THR A 8 -36.89 -35.84 21.67
C THR A 8 -36.63 -36.92 20.61
N PRO A 9 -37.68 -37.68 20.16
CA PRO A 9 -37.54 -38.65 19.07
C PRO A 9 -36.95 -38.04 17.80
N GLU A 10 -37.30 -36.79 17.49
CA GLU A 10 -36.83 -36.07 16.30
C GLU A 10 -35.33 -35.74 16.40
N GLN A 11 -34.85 -35.32 17.58
CA GLN A 11 -33.42 -35.07 17.81
C GLN A 11 -32.59 -36.35 17.72
N ILE A 12 -33.12 -37.47 18.24
CA ILE A 12 -32.50 -38.78 18.13
C ILE A 12 -32.46 -39.22 16.66
N ALA A 13 -33.56 -39.08 15.93
CA ALA A 13 -33.63 -39.41 14.50
C ALA A 13 -32.69 -38.54 13.66
N ALA A 14 -32.52 -37.26 14.01
CA ALA A 14 -31.57 -36.34 13.38
C ALA A 14 -30.11 -36.57 13.81
N GLY A 15 -29.88 -37.31 14.90
CA GLY A 15 -28.56 -37.57 15.47
C GLY A 15 -27.86 -36.34 16.06
N LYS A 16 -28.59 -35.25 16.34
CA LYS A 16 -28.03 -33.99 16.86
C LYS A 16 -29.00 -33.22 17.75
N VAL A 17 -28.43 -32.42 18.65
CA VAL A 17 -29.12 -31.41 19.46
C VAL A 17 -28.44 -30.06 19.20
N GLU A 18 -29.23 -29.03 18.95
CA GLU A 18 -28.72 -27.67 18.81
C GLU A 18 -28.84 -26.92 20.14
N VAL A 19 -27.73 -26.32 20.56
CA VAL A 19 -27.63 -25.55 21.79
C VAL A 19 -26.99 -24.22 21.46
N THR A 20 -27.54 -23.13 22.00
CA THR A 20 -26.98 -21.78 21.82
C THR A 20 -26.38 -21.28 23.12
N LEU A 21 -25.20 -20.68 23.00
CA LEU A 21 -24.47 -20.05 24.09
C LEU A 21 -24.23 -18.58 23.71
N PRO A 22 -24.30 -17.63 24.66
CA PRO A 22 -23.87 -16.27 24.39
C PRO A 22 -22.39 -16.27 24.01
N ALA A 23 -22.05 -15.55 22.94
CA ALA A 23 -20.65 -15.39 22.53
C ALA A 23 -19.87 -14.65 23.64
N PRO A 24 -18.69 -15.13 24.05
CA PRO A 24 -17.76 -14.34 24.83
C PRO A 24 -17.36 -13.05 24.12
N GLN A 25 -16.79 -12.13 24.87
CA GLN A 25 -16.06 -11.00 24.30
C GLN A 25 -14.84 -11.48 23.50
N ASP A 26 -14.30 -10.58 22.69
CA ASP A 26 -13.06 -10.79 21.94
C ASP A 26 -11.90 -11.31 22.83
N GLY A 27 -11.14 -12.27 22.31
CA GLY A 27 -10.12 -13.03 23.04
C GLY A 27 -10.69 -14.07 24.03
N GLY A 28 -12.02 -14.15 24.18
CA GLY A 28 -12.67 -15.08 25.10
C GLY A 28 -12.62 -16.53 24.62
N LYS A 29 -12.28 -17.45 25.53
CA LYS A 29 -12.30 -18.88 25.26
C LYS A 29 -13.68 -19.48 25.53
N ILE A 30 -14.16 -20.30 24.60
CA ILE A 30 -15.32 -21.17 24.73
C ILE A 30 -14.79 -22.60 24.94
N GLU A 31 -15.25 -23.25 25.99
CA GLU A 31 -15.05 -24.68 26.22
C GLU A 31 -16.42 -25.33 26.42
N VAL A 32 -16.71 -26.38 25.66
CA VAL A 32 -17.97 -27.12 25.74
C VAL A 32 -17.65 -28.54 26.17
N SER A 33 -18.39 -29.03 27.17
CA SER A 33 -18.38 -30.43 27.59
C SER A 33 -19.81 -30.93 27.69
N ALA A 34 -20.08 -32.11 27.11
CA ALA A 34 -21.41 -32.70 27.08
C ALA A 34 -21.36 -34.19 27.42
N THR A 35 -22.33 -34.65 28.22
CA THR A 35 -22.54 -36.06 28.58
C THR A 35 -23.99 -36.45 28.28
N VAL A 36 -24.22 -37.74 28.05
CA VAL A 36 -25.58 -38.30 27.95
C VAL A 36 -25.83 -39.25 29.12
N THR A 37 -26.94 -39.06 29.80
CA THR A 37 -27.41 -39.94 30.87
C THR A 37 -28.69 -40.65 30.41
N ASP A 38 -28.72 -41.98 30.52
CA ASP A 38 -29.92 -42.75 30.18
C ASP A 38 -31.03 -42.62 31.24
N VAL A 39 -32.20 -43.21 30.97
CA VAL A 39 -33.35 -43.19 31.89
C VAL A 39 -33.12 -43.96 33.19
N ALA A 40 -32.15 -44.87 33.22
CA ALA A 40 -31.75 -45.63 34.40
C ALA A 40 -30.68 -44.89 35.24
N GLY A 41 -30.18 -43.74 34.77
CA GLY A 41 -29.18 -42.93 35.44
C GLY A 41 -27.73 -43.26 35.06
N ASN A 42 -27.49 -44.12 34.07
CA ASN A 42 -26.13 -44.41 33.60
C ASN A 42 -25.63 -43.24 32.74
N THR A 43 -24.55 -42.59 33.16
CA THR A 43 -23.95 -41.46 32.44
C THR A 43 -22.76 -41.94 31.63
N GLY A 44 -22.76 -41.64 30.33
CA GLY A 44 -21.63 -41.91 29.44
C GLY A 44 -20.45 -40.96 29.64
N PRO A 45 -19.31 -41.21 28.98
CA PRO A 45 -18.17 -40.30 29.00
C PRO A 45 -18.52 -38.95 28.34
N ALA A 46 -17.75 -37.91 28.68
CA ALA A 46 -17.93 -36.59 28.11
C ALA A 46 -17.31 -36.47 26.71
N GLY A 47 -18.00 -35.80 25.80
CA GLY A 47 -17.42 -35.19 24.61
C GLY A 47 -17.02 -33.74 24.91
N THR A 48 -15.91 -33.26 24.34
CA THR A 48 -15.40 -31.90 24.58
C THR A 48 -14.93 -31.22 23.31
N ASP A 49 -15.10 -29.91 23.22
CA ASP A 49 -14.54 -29.06 22.18
C ASP A 49 -14.22 -27.66 22.74
N SER A 50 -13.35 -26.91 22.07
CA SER A 50 -13.02 -25.54 22.47
C SER A 50 -12.64 -24.64 21.30
N ALA A 51 -12.95 -23.35 21.42
CA ALA A 51 -12.57 -22.31 20.47
C ALA A 51 -12.23 -21.01 21.19
N THR A 52 -11.47 -20.13 20.55
CA THR A 52 -11.24 -18.75 21.02
C THR A 52 -11.94 -17.80 20.06
N VAL A 53 -12.67 -16.83 20.59
CA VAL A 53 -13.26 -15.75 19.80
C VAL A 53 -12.17 -14.75 19.46
N ASP A 54 -11.95 -14.51 18.18
CA ASP A 54 -11.07 -13.45 17.67
C ASP A 54 -11.83 -12.68 16.58
N THR A 55 -12.14 -11.44 16.91
CA THR A 55 -12.91 -10.48 16.14
C THR A 55 -12.12 -9.20 15.91
N THR A 56 -10.79 -9.31 15.92
CA THR A 56 -9.86 -8.20 15.74
C THR A 56 -10.24 -7.36 14.52
N VAL A 57 -10.34 -6.04 14.73
CA VAL A 57 -10.59 -5.07 13.66
C VAL A 57 -9.40 -4.14 13.55
N TYR A 58 -8.71 -4.20 12.41
CA TYR A 58 -7.60 -3.31 12.12
C TYR A 58 -8.07 -1.92 11.70
N LYS A 59 -7.51 -0.88 12.32
CA LYS A 59 -7.82 0.53 11.99
C LYS A 59 -6.55 1.35 11.85
N GLY A 60 -6.48 2.17 10.80
CA GLY A 60 -5.35 3.09 10.59
C GLY A 60 -4.11 2.45 9.96
N LEU A 61 -4.26 1.36 9.20
CA LEU A 61 -3.17 0.88 8.34
C LEU A 61 -2.90 1.94 7.27
N VAL A 62 -1.64 2.37 7.15
CA VAL A 62 -1.22 3.38 6.17
C VAL A 62 0.11 2.96 5.57
N ILE A 63 0.33 3.27 4.29
CA ILE A 63 1.61 3.12 3.61
C ILE A 63 2.02 4.47 3.05
N GLU A 64 3.32 4.76 3.09
CA GLU A 64 3.94 5.99 2.60
C GLU A 64 5.24 5.64 1.87
N ILE A 65 5.43 6.18 0.67
CA ILE A 65 6.70 6.16 -0.05
C ILE A 65 7.58 7.28 0.52
N THR A 66 8.34 6.96 1.56
CA THR A 66 9.19 7.93 2.25
C THR A 66 10.35 8.46 1.41
N GLU A 67 10.64 7.83 0.26
CA GLU A 67 11.58 8.36 -0.74
C GLU A 67 11.08 9.68 -1.36
N ASP A 68 9.76 9.86 -1.52
CA ASP A 68 9.14 11.12 -1.92
C ASP A 68 9.10 12.07 -0.70
N ALA A 69 10.28 12.63 -0.39
CA ALA A 69 10.52 13.34 0.86
C ALA A 69 9.71 14.64 1.02
N ASN A 70 9.30 15.26 -0.09
CA ASN A 70 8.48 16.46 -0.10
C ASN A 70 6.99 16.18 -0.39
N ASN A 71 6.65 14.91 -0.66
CA ASN A 71 5.31 14.41 -0.95
C ASN A 71 4.63 15.20 -2.09
N ASP A 72 5.39 15.49 -3.15
CA ASP A 72 4.88 16.19 -4.33
C ASP A 72 4.36 15.25 -5.43
N GLY A 73 4.46 13.93 -5.20
CA GLY A 73 4.04 12.88 -6.12
C GLY A 73 5.13 12.49 -7.12
N TYR A 74 6.34 13.05 -7.01
CA TYR A 74 7.48 12.74 -7.85
C TYR A 74 8.67 12.29 -7.01
N ILE A 75 9.46 11.39 -7.58
CA ILE A 75 10.78 11.03 -7.07
C ILE A 75 11.79 11.49 -8.09
N ASN A 76 12.56 12.51 -7.73
CA ASN A 76 13.61 13.08 -8.56
C ASN A 76 14.98 12.46 -8.21
N ALA A 77 16.02 12.80 -8.98
CA ALA A 77 17.38 12.29 -8.76
C ALA A 77 18.02 12.77 -7.44
N ALA A 78 17.52 13.86 -6.85
CA ALA A 78 17.97 14.33 -5.55
C ALA A 78 17.34 13.52 -4.41
N GLU A 79 16.07 13.14 -4.51
CA GLU A 79 15.41 12.21 -3.60
C GLU A 79 16.01 10.82 -3.71
N LEU A 80 16.04 10.20 -4.90
CA LEU A 80 16.44 8.81 -5.09
C LEU A 80 17.90 8.55 -4.66
N LYS A 81 18.11 8.19 -3.39
CA LYS A 81 19.41 7.80 -2.82
C LYS A 81 19.46 6.29 -2.69
N GLY A 82 20.67 5.73 -2.60
CA GLY A 82 20.83 4.28 -2.36
C GLY A 82 20.43 3.34 -3.51
N ASN A 83 19.80 3.86 -4.58
CA ASN A 83 19.21 3.08 -5.68
C ASN A 83 18.12 2.10 -5.18
N ASP A 84 17.36 2.55 -4.19
CA ASP A 84 16.20 1.90 -3.63
C ASP A 84 15.09 2.93 -3.37
N ILE A 85 13.85 2.46 -3.26
CA ILE A 85 12.70 3.26 -2.84
C ILE A 85 12.40 2.86 -1.41
N ASP A 86 12.59 3.81 -0.48
CA ASP A 86 12.20 3.65 0.91
C ASP A 86 10.68 3.79 1.08
N VAL A 87 10.05 2.79 1.70
CA VAL A 87 8.61 2.72 1.96
C VAL A 87 8.37 2.38 3.43
N ARG A 88 7.48 3.12 4.08
CA ARG A 88 7.05 2.89 5.45
C ARG A 88 5.60 2.42 5.49
N VAL A 89 5.34 1.37 6.25
CA VAL A 89 3.98 0.95 6.61
C VAL A 89 3.75 1.29 8.08
N THR A 90 2.79 2.17 8.36
CA THR A 90 2.30 2.42 9.72
C THR A 90 1.31 1.31 10.08
N LEU A 91 1.58 0.60 11.17
CA LEU A 91 0.78 -0.54 11.60
C LEU A 91 -0.56 -0.07 12.20
N PRO A 92 -1.66 -0.76 11.91
CA PRO A 92 -2.97 -0.41 12.44
C PRO A 92 -3.09 -0.73 13.94
N GLU A 93 -4.05 -0.08 14.60
CA GLU A 93 -4.58 -0.59 15.87
C GLU A 93 -5.07 -2.03 15.69
N GLY A 94 -4.80 -2.89 16.67
CA GLY A 94 -5.11 -4.32 16.59
C GLY A 94 -3.98 -5.19 16.02
N ALA A 95 -2.94 -4.59 15.41
CA ALA A 95 -1.76 -5.33 14.98
C ALA A 95 -1.03 -5.96 16.18
N ALA A 96 -0.74 -7.25 16.06
CA ALA A 96 -0.05 -8.03 17.09
C ALA A 96 1.16 -8.78 16.50
N ALA A 97 2.07 -9.20 17.39
CA ALA A 97 3.20 -10.02 16.98
C ALA A 97 2.68 -11.38 16.50
N GLY A 98 3.17 -11.85 15.36
CA GLY A 98 2.66 -13.04 14.68
C GLY A 98 1.69 -12.75 13.53
N ASP A 99 1.11 -11.54 13.46
CA ASP A 99 0.34 -11.11 12.29
C ASP A 99 1.23 -11.06 11.05
N THR A 100 0.63 -11.29 9.89
CA THR A 100 1.31 -11.25 8.60
C THR A 100 1.02 -9.93 7.89
N LEU A 101 2.06 -9.13 7.69
CA LEU A 101 2.06 -7.94 6.85
C LEU A 101 2.62 -8.29 5.46
N THR A 102 1.85 -8.03 4.42
CA THR A 102 2.28 -8.18 3.02
C THR A 102 2.44 -6.80 2.41
N VAL A 103 3.64 -6.46 1.92
CA VAL A 103 3.95 -5.19 1.25
C VAL A 103 4.42 -5.45 -0.17
N SER A 104 3.81 -4.81 -1.15
CA SER A 104 4.20 -4.90 -2.56
C SER A 104 4.73 -3.56 -3.07
N GLY A 105 5.54 -3.62 -4.13
CA GLY A 105 6.06 -2.46 -4.84
C GLY A 105 6.15 -2.75 -6.34
N SER A 106 5.85 -1.77 -7.20
CA SER A 106 5.86 -1.93 -8.66
C SER A 106 7.12 -2.66 -9.16
N GLY A 107 6.93 -3.74 -9.92
CA GLY A 107 8.03 -4.51 -10.52
C GLY A 107 8.91 -5.30 -9.53
N ASN A 108 8.53 -5.36 -8.25
CA ASN A 108 9.27 -6.09 -7.22
C ASN A 108 8.48 -7.31 -6.73
N THR A 109 9.17 -8.26 -6.11
CA THR A 109 8.54 -9.36 -5.37
C THR A 109 7.96 -8.86 -4.06
N ASP A 110 6.75 -9.31 -3.72
CA ASP A 110 6.10 -8.98 -2.45
C ASP A 110 6.98 -9.38 -1.25
N LYS A 111 6.99 -8.51 -0.25
CA LYS A 111 7.60 -8.77 1.06
C LYS A 111 6.51 -9.24 2.02
N VAL A 112 6.61 -10.51 2.43
CA VAL A 112 5.73 -11.10 3.43
C VAL A 112 6.47 -11.14 4.77
N ILE A 113 5.95 -10.42 5.76
CA ILE A 113 6.60 -10.15 7.04
C ILE A 113 5.71 -10.64 8.16
N THR A 114 6.22 -11.53 9.01
CA THR A 114 5.58 -11.84 10.30
C THR A 114 6.00 -10.77 11.30
N LEU A 115 5.04 -10.03 11.86
CA LEU A 115 5.32 -8.91 12.75
C LEU A 115 6.00 -9.38 14.03
N THR A 116 7.07 -8.70 14.42
CA THR A 116 7.75 -8.93 15.70
C THR A 116 7.19 -8.01 16.79
N PRO A 117 7.37 -8.34 18.09
CA PRO A 117 6.99 -7.46 19.18
C PRO A 117 7.63 -6.07 19.09
N GLU A 118 8.87 -5.98 18.59
CA GLU A 118 9.59 -4.72 18.42
C GLU A 118 8.95 -3.84 17.33
N GLN A 119 8.52 -4.44 16.22
CA GLN A 119 7.84 -3.71 15.14
C GLN A 119 6.46 -3.20 15.60
N VAL A 120 5.70 -4.04 16.29
CA VAL A 120 4.40 -3.63 16.88
C VAL A 120 4.60 -2.50 17.88
N LYS A 121 5.65 -2.58 18.71
CA LYS A 121 6.00 -1.51 19.65
C LYS A 121 6.45 -0.23 18.96
N ALA A 122 7.19 -0.33 17.85
CA ALA A 122 7.60 0.83 17.05
C ALA A 122 6.39 1.47 16.33
N GLY A 123 5.38 0.66 15.99
CA GLY A 123 4.16 1.09 15.30
C GLY A 123 4.32 1.18 13.79
N TYR A 124 5.46 0.79 13.22
CA TYR A 124 5.71 0.81 11.78
C TYR A 124 6.71 -0.26 11.34
N VAL A 125 6.73 -0.53 10.04
CA VAL A 125 7.70 -1.38 9.34
C VAL A 125 8.24 -0.63 8.13
N ASP A 126 9.57 -0.51 8.04
CA ASP A 126 10.25 0.06 6.88
C ASP A 126 10.72 -1.05 5.94
N VAL A 127 10.49 -0.86 4.64
CA VAL A 127 10.92 -1.75 3.59
C VAL A 127 11.51 -0.98 2.41
N LYS A 128 12.39 -1.65 1.67
CA LYS A 128 13.09 -1.10 0.50
C LYS A 128 12.77 -1.89 -0.75
N PHE A 129 12.45 -1.22 -1.84
CA PHE A 129 12.20 -1.82 -3.15
C PHE A 129 13.19 -1.29 -4.19
N ASN A 130 13.42 -2.03 -5.28
CA ASN A 130 14.17 -1.47 -6.39
C ASN A 130 13.31 -0.41 -7.11
N PRO A 131 13.90 0.72 -7.54
CA PRO A 131 13.18 1.71 -8.32
C PRO A 131 12.74 1.15 -9.67
N THR A 132 11.63 1.69 -10.20
CA THR A 132 11.25 1.48 -11.60
C THR A 132 12.10 2.36 -12.52
N GLY A 133 11.83 2.31 -13.83
CA GLY A 133 12.55 3.14 -14.79
C GLY A 133 12.22 4.62 -14.66
N ASP A 134 13.06 5.48 -15.25
CA ASP A 134 12.75 6.89 -15.40
C ASP A 134 11.43 7.09 -16.18
N ASN A 135 10.67 8.12 -15.80
CA ASN A 135 9.34 8.44 -16.32
C ASN A 135 8.28 7.34 -16.14
N THR A 136 8.36 6.58 -15.04
CA THR A 136 7.37 5.54 -14.69
C THR A 136 6.80 5.74 -13.29
N ASP A 137 5.59 5.24 -13.07
CA ASP A 137 4.94 5.31 -11.77
C ASP A 137 5.35 4.11 -10.89
N PHE A 138 5.73 4.39 -9.65
CA PHE A 138 5.95 3.40 -8.61
C PHE A 138 4.74 3.38 -7.68
N VAL A 139 4.16 2.21 -7.47
CA VAL A 139 3.00 2.02 -6.58
C VAL A 139 3.41 1.04 -5.50
N ALA A 140 3.24 1.44 -4.24
CA ALA A 140 3.42 0.59 -3.08
C ALA A 140 2.05 0.22 -2.51
N THR A 141 1.87 -1.04 -2.07
CA THR A 141 0.65 -1.42 -1.34
C THR A 141 0.98 -2.23 -0.08
N ALA A 142 0.11 -2.17 0.93
CA ALA A 142 0.23 -2.97 2.14
C ALA A 142 -1.11 -3.57 2.57
N SER A 143 -1.07 -4.80 3.08
CA SER A 143 -2.20 -5.50 3.71
C SER A 143 -1.73 -6.28 4.92
N ILE A 144 -2.60 -6.48 5.91
CA ILE A 144 -2.31 -7.22 7.15
C ILE A 144 -3.37 -8.31 7.38
N ARG A 145 -2.95 -9.42 8.00
CA ARG A 145 -3.82 -10.54 8.39
C ARG A 145 -3.32 -11.25 9.64
N ASP A 146 -4.20 -11.60 10.58
CA ASP A 146 -3.87 -12.43 11.75
C ASP A 146 -4.04 -13.94 11.49
N ALA A 147 -3.81 -14.75 12.52
CA ALA A 147 -3.98 -16.20 12.48
C ALA A 147 -5.46 -16.66 12.47
N ALA A 148 -6.37 -15.86 13.02
CA ALA A 148 -7.81 -16.12 12.98
C ALA A 148 -8.43 -15.83 11.59
N GLY A 149 -7.71 -15.07 10.77
CA GLY A 149 -8.08 -14.71 9.41
C GLY A 149 -8.69 -13.32 9.27
N ASN A 150 -8.73 -12.50 10.33
CA ASN A 150 -9.12 -11.09 10.21
C ASN A 150 -8.06 -10.34 9.40
N SER A 151 -8.47 -9.33 8.62
CA SER A 151 -7.57 -8.62 7.71
C SER A 151 -7.97 -7.18 7.45
N ALA A 152 -7.02 -6.40 6.95
CA ALA A 152 -7.25 -5.06 6.42
C ALA A 152 -6.31 -4.71 5.26
N GLY A 153 -6.72 -3.70 4.49
CA GLY A 153 -6.10 -3.31 3.24
C GLY A 153 -6.68 -4.05 2.02
N PRO A 154 -6.04 -3.93 0.84
CA PRO A 154 -4.80 -3.18 0.63
C PRO A 154 -4.99 -1.67 0.78
N VAL A 155 -4.01 -1.00 1.37
CA VAL A 155 -3.80 0.45 1.25
C VAL A 155 -2.68 0.70 0.24
N ASN A 156 -2.64 1.87 -0.38
CA ASN A 156 -1.63 2.18 -1.40
C ASN A 156 -1.09 3.60 -1.28
N ASP A 157 0.10 3.79 -1.83
CA ASP A 157 0.72 5.09 -2.12
C ASP A 157 1.44 5.01 -3.47
N SER A 158 1.65 6.15 -4.12
CA SER A 158 2.25 6.22 -5.46
C SER A 158 3.03 7.51 -5.70
N ALA A 159 4.18 7.36 -6.34
CA ALA A 159 4.98 8.48 -6.84
C ALA A 159 5.55 8.15 -8.23
N ARG A 160 5.76 9.19 -9.05
CA ARG A 160 6.34 9.06 -10.39
C ARG A 160 7.83 9.33 -10.37
N LEU A 161 8.62 8.40 -10.87
CA LEU A 161 10.06 8.61 -11.01
C LEU A 161 10.32 9.55 -12.20
N GLN A 162 10.92 10.70 -11.92
CA GLN A 162 11.35 11.68 -12.92
C GLN A 162 12.80 12.09 -12.62
N LEU A 163 13.71 11.24 -13.09
CA LEU A 163 15.13 11.27 -12.73
C LEU A 163 15.97 12.07 -13.73
N SER A 164 15.52 12.17 -14.97
CA SER A 164 16.25 12.90 -16.02
C SER A 164 15.81 14.35 -16.14
N ALA A 165 16.77 15.26 -16.27
CA ALA A 165 16.49 16.65 -16.62
C ALA A 165 16.04 16.77 -18.09
N PRO A 166 15.18 17.76 -18.43
CA PRO A 166 14.88 18.08 -19.82
C PRO A 166 16.14 18.47 -20.60
N GLY A 167 16.14 18.17 -21.90
CA GLY A 167 17.24 18.51 -22.80
C GLY A 167 17.32 20.01 -23.09
N LYS A 168 18.26 20.42 -23.94
CA LYS A 168 18.35 21.81 -24.37
C LYS A 168 17.30 22.11 -25.45
N PRO A 169 16.54 23.22 -25.35
CA PRO A 169 15.76 23.69 -26.48
C PRO A 169 16.70 24.18 -27.60
N ILE A 170 16.18 24.19 -28.83
CA ILE A 170 16.85 24.78 -29.99
C ILE A 170 16.12 26.06 -30.35
N VAL A 171 16.83 27.18 -30.35
CA VAL A 171 16.28 28.50 -30.68
C VAL A 171 16.74 28.86 -32.09
N THR A 172 15.82 29.34 -32.93
CA THR A 172 16.10 29.83 -34.27
C THR A 172 15.36 31.14 -34.49
N ILE A 173 16.06 32.17 -34.93
CA ILE A 173 15.43 33.42 -35.39
C ILE A 173 14.97 33.18 -36.83
N THR A 174 13.68 33.34 -37.09
CA THR A 174 13.09 32.91 -38.37
C THR A 174 13.49 33.77 -39.55
N GLU A 175 13.83 35.03 -39.32
CA GLU A 175 14.28 35.97 -40.35
C GLU A 175 15.76 35.75 -40.73
N ASP A 176 16.59 35.18 -39.84
CA ASP A 176 17.99 34.81 -40.16
C ASP A 176 18.02 33.50 -40.99
N ALA A 177 17.54 33.60 -42.23
CA ALA A 177 17.29 32.46 -43.11
C ALA A 177 18.57 31.73 -43.56
N ASN A 178 19.72 32.41 -43.55
CA ASN A 178 21.02 31.82 -43.88
C ASN A 178 21.83 31.42 -42.64
N ASN A 179 21.32 31.72 -41.44
CA ASN A 179 21.93 31.43 -40.14
C ASN A 179 23.37 31.95 -40.05
N ASP A 180 23.61 33.15 -40.56
CA ASP A 180 24.91 33.82 -40.55
C ASP A 180 25.11 34.76 -39.33
N GLY A 181 24.06 34.91 -38.51
CA GLY A 181 24.06 35.73 -37.30
C GLY A 181 23.68 37.19 -37.54
N PHE A 182 23.26 37.56 -38.76
CA PHE A 182 22.80 38.90 -39.09
C PHE A 182 21.42 38.85 -39.76
N ILE A 183 20.63 39.89 -39.54
CA ILE A 183 19.36 40.10 -40.26
C ILE A 183 19.55 41.31 -41.17
N ASN A 184 19.63 41.06 -42.47
CA ASN A 184 19.75 42.10 -43.48
C ASN A 184 18.37 42.61 -43.94
N GLY A 185 18.34 43.67 -44.75
CA GLY A 185 17.07 44.28 -45.19
C GLY A 185 16.22 43.42 -46.13
N LYS A 186 16.77 42.33 -46.69
CA LYS A 186 16.00 41.34 -47.47
C LYS A 186 15.36 40.28 -46.56
N GLU A 187 16.05 39.94 -45.48
CA GLU A 187 15.61 39.01 -44.44
C GLU A 187 14.57 39.63 -43.52
N LEU A 188 14.72 40.91 -43.15
CA LEU A 188 13.79 41.61 -42.29
C LEU A 188 12.43 41.81 -42.98
N ASN A 189 11.41 41.12 -42.46
CA ASN A 189 10.04 41.25 -42.95
C ASN A 189 9.04 41.31 -41.78
N GLY A 190 8.86 42.51 -41.22
CA GLY A 190 7.97 42.75 -40.08
C GLY A 190 8.68 42.58 -38.74
N ASP A 191 7.98 42.01 -37.76
CA ASP A 191 8.53 41.69 -36.43
C ASP A 191 9.51 40.51 -36.52
N ILE A 192 10.44 40.41 -35.56
CA ILE A 192 11.37 39.28 -35.46
C ILE A 192 10.64 38.07 -34.87
N GLY A 193 10.54 36.99 -35.65
CA GLY A 193 10.04 35.71 -35.20
C GLY A 193 11.14 34.87 -34.57
N VAL A 194 10.79 34.17 -33.50
CA VAL A 194 11.66 33.21 -32.82
C VAL A 194 10.92 31.89 -32.71
N ASN A 195 11.54 30.83 -33.22
CA ASN A 195 11.09 29.46 -33.02
C ASN A 195 11.93 28.81 -31.92
N VAL A 196 11.28 28.25 -30.91
CA VAL A 196 11.92 27.47 -29.86
C VAL A 196 11.44 26.04 -29.96
N ALA A 197 12.26 25.17 -30.54
CA ALA A 197 11.99 23.75 -30.57
C ALA A 197 12.36 23.13 -29.21
N LEU A 198 11.38 22.47 -28.58
CA LEU A 198 11.56 21.79 -27.30
C LEU A 198 12.42 20.52 -27.48
N PRO A 199 13.21 20.13 -26.46
CA PRO A 199 13.90 18.85 -26.48
C PRO A 199 12.89 17.70 -26.48
N ALA A 200 13.23 16.57 -27.10
CA ALA A 200 12.37 15.37 -27.09
C ALA A 200 12.13 14.78 -25.68
N THR A 201 12.94 15.18 -24.70
CA THR A 201 12.80 14.77 -23.29
C THR A 201 11.96 15.75 -22.46
N ALA A 202 11.47 16.84 -23.04
CA ALA A 202 10.49 17.68 -22.35
C ALA A 202 9.20 16.89 -22.13
N VAL A 203 8.65 16.98 -20.92
CA VAL A 203 7.41 16.32 -20.51
C VAL A 203 6.38 17.35 -20.06
N ALA A 204 5.13 16.92 -19.93
CA ALA A 204 4.08 17.79 -19.40
C ALA A 204 4.41 18.21 -17.97
N GLY A 205 4.31 19.51 -17.69
CA GLY A 205 4.70 20.11 -16.40
C GLY A 205 6.02 20.87 -16.45
N ASP A 206 6.89 20.60 -17.44
CA ASP A 206 8.11 21.37 -17.65
C ASP A 206 7.77 22.84 -17.98
N THR A 207 8.63 23.75 -17.52
CA THR A 207 8.50 25.19 -17.77
C THR A 207 9.56 25.66 -18.76
N LEU A 208 9.14 26.31 -19.85
CA LEU A 208 10.02 27.02 -20.76
C LEU A 208 10.11 28.49 -20.35
N ASN A 209 11.29 28.94 -19.97
CA ASN A 209 11.58 30.36 -19.77
C ASN A 209 12.20 30.94 -21.04
N VAL A 210 11.63 32.04 -21.55
CA VAL A 210 12.11 32.74 -22.74
C VAL A 210 12.46 34.17 -22.34
N ASP A 211 13.73 34.54 -22.53
CA ASP A 211 14.24 35.90 -22.39
C ASP A 211 14.71 36.37 -23.77
N THR A 212 14.28 37.56 -24.19
CA THR A 212 14.47 38.08 -25.55
C THR A 212 15.56 39.15 -25.67
N ASN A 213 16.11 39.60 -24.54
CA ASN A 213 17.11 40.68 -24.49
C ASN A 213 18.17 40.49 -23.38
N GLY A 214 18.10 39.39 -22.63
CA GLY A 214 19.04 39.08 -21.56
C GLY A 214 18.77 39.88 -20.28
N ASP A 215 17.58 40.46 -20.10
CA ASP A 215 17.26 41.31 -18.96
C ASP A 215 16.76 40.56 -17.70
N GLY A 216 16.48 39.26 -17.83
CA GLY A 216 16.10 38.39 -16.72
C GLY A 216 14.62 38.44 -16.36
#